data_AF-A0AAN9AQ48-F1
#
_entry.id   AF-A0AAN9AQ48-F1
#
_cell.length_a   1.000
_cell.length_b   1.000
_cell.length_c   1.000
_cell.angle_alpha   90.00
_cell.angle_beta   90.00
_cell.angle_gamma   90.00
#
_symmetry.space_group_name_H-M   'P 1'
#
loop_
_entity.id
_entity.type
_entity.pdbx_description
1 polymer ?
#
loop_
_entity_poly.entity_id
_entity_poly.type
_entity_poly.pdbx_seq_one_letter_code
_entity_poly.pdbx_strand_id
1 'polypeptide(L)'
;MLYGQLPFRGATLKEVECKIIDWRRHLSFPCVQPVSEKVKDLMQRLLCDEPYRLGVTGCEDVMSHVFFDDIDWMNMRSDSLIVHACHWMILIG
;
A
#
# COMPACT_ATOMS: atom_id res chain seq x y z
N MET A 1 5.47 7.49 -1.88
CA MET A 1 4.84 6.57 -2.86
C MET A 1 5.89 6.07 -3.84
N LEU A 2 5.74 4.85 -4.37
CA LEU A 2 6.82 4.08 -5.03
C LEU A 2 7.27 4.62 -6.40
N TYR A 3 6.35 4.80 -7.34
CA TYR A 3 6.68 5.21 -8.72
C TYR A 3 6.54 6.71 -9.00
N GLY A 4 6.15 7.50 -8.00
CA GLY A 4 5.93 8.94 -8.15
C GLY A 4 4.83 9.35 -9.13
N GLN A 5 4.01 8.40 -9.59
CA GLN A 5 3.04 8.62 -10.65
C GLN A 5 1.82 7.69 -10.50
N LEU A 6 0.69 8.10 -11.09
CA LEU A 6 -0.54 7.31 -11.09
C LEU A 6 -0.42 6.08 -12.00
N PRO A 7 -1.03 4.94 -11.60
CA PRO A 7 -1.04 3.71 -12.39
C PRO A 7 -1.79 3.87 -13.72
N PHE A 8 -2.88 4.65 -13.73
CA PHE A 8 -3.62 4.99 -14.94
C PHE A 8 -3.48 6.49 -15.21
N ARG A 9 -2.96 6.84 -16.38
CA ARG A 9 -2.86 8.22 -16.88
C ARG A 9 -3.39 8.28 -18.30
N GLY A 10 -3.93 9.43 -18.68
CA GLY A 10 -4.39 9.74 -20.02
C GLY A 10 -4.44 11.25 -20.21
N ALA A 11 -4.52 11.68 -21.47
CA ALA A 11 -4.67 13.09 -21.82
C ALA A 11 -6.09 13.60 -21.53
N THR A 12 -7.07 12.69 -21.42
CA THR A 12 -8.47 13.00 -21.14
C THR A 12 -9.03 12.11 -20.04
N LEU A 13 -10.10 12.57 -19.39
CA LEU A 13 -10.81 11.78 -18.38
C LEU A 13 -11.29 10.43 -18.95
N LYS A 14 -11.87 10.46 -20.15
CA LYS A 14 -12.37 9.26 -20.82
C LYS A 14 -11.28 8.22 -21.07
N GLU A 15 -10.08 8.66 -21.41
CA GLU A 15 -8.93 7.75 -21.58
C GLU A 15 -8.53 7.11 -20.24
N VAL A 16 -8.52 7.89 -19.16
CA VAL A 16 -8.25 7.38 -17.81
C VAL A 16 -9.30 6.37 -17.37
N GLU A 17 -10.59 6.66 -17.59
CA GLU A 17 -11.69 5.75 -17.29
C GLU A 17 -11.58 4.44 -18.08
N CYS A 18 -11.32 4.49 -19.39
CA CYS A 18 -11.11 3.28 -20.20
C CYS A 18 -9.93 2.43 -19.68
N LYS A 19 -8.84 3.09 -19.25
CA LYS A 19 -7.67 2.40 -18.67
C LYS A 19 -7.98 1.75 -17.32
N ILE A 20 -8.83 2.37 -16.50
CA ILE A 20 -9.29 1.80 -15.24
C ILE A 20 -10.20 0.60 -15.49
N ILE A 21 -11.13 0.71 -16.44
CA ILE A 21 -12.05 -0.39 -16.78
C ILE A 21 -11.27 -1.60 -17.34
N ASP A 22 -10.33 -1.36 -18.26
CA ASP A 22 -9.47 -2.40 -18.84
C ASP A 22 -8.13 -2.50 -18.11
N TRP A 23 -8.17 -2.50 -16.76
CA TRP A 23 -6.97 -2.45 -15.92
C TRP A 23 -6.00 -3.59 -16.21
N ARG A 24 -6.51 -4.79 -16.54
CA ARG A 24 -5.68 -5.98 -16.81
C ARG A 24 -4.71 -5.78 -17.97
N ARG A 25 -5.09 -4.95 -18.96
CA ARG A 25 -4.23 -4.62 -20.10
C ARG A 25 -3.36 -3.38 -19.87
N HIS A 26 -3.77 -2.49 -18.98
CA HIS A 26 -3.14 -1.18 -18.83
C HIS A 26 -2.31 -1.03 -17.55
N LEU A 27 -2.47 -1.91 -16.57
CA LEU A 27 -1.64 -1.94 -15.38
C LEU A 27 -0.25 -2.49 -15.74
N SER A 28 0.76 -1.63 -15.66
CA SER A 28 2.14 -1.99 -15.96
C SER A 28 3.08 -1.36 -14.94
N PHE A 29 4.17 -2.06 -14.63
CA PHE A 29 5.20 -1.63 -13.71
C PHE A 29 6.44 -1.15 -14.49
N PRO A 30 6.82 0.14 -14.39
CA PRO A 30 7.98 0.66 -15.11
C PRO A 30 9.29 -0.04 -14.70
N CYS A 31 10.14 -0.38 -15.68
CA CYS A 31 11.46 -0.98 -15.42
C CYS A 31 12.49 0.00 -14.82
N VAL A 32 12.27 1.31 -14.98
CA VAL A 32 13.21 2.36 -14.54
C VAL A 32 13.42 2.42 -13.03
N GLN A 33 12.44 1.93 -12.25
CA GLN A 33 12.51 1.89 -10.79
C GLN A 33 11.99 0.53 -10.32
N PRO A 34 12.81 -0.53 -10.40
CA PRO A 34 12.38 -1.86 -9.99
C PRO A 34 12.05 -1.85 -8.50
N VAL A 35 10.82 -2.26 -8.17
CA VAL A 35 10.39 -2.54 -6.80
C VAL A 35 10.44 -4.05 -6.54
N SER A 36 10.46 -4.45 -5.28
CA SER A 36 10.47 -5.87 -4.90
C SER A 36 9.23 -6.60 -5.40
N GLU A 37 9.36 -7.91 -5.64
CA GLU A 37 8.22 -8.72 -6.09
C GLU A 37 7.08 -8.72 -5.05
N LYS A 38 7.40 -8.68 -3.74
CA LYS A 38 6.41 -8.50 -2.66
C LYS A 38 5.54 -7.26 -2.87
N VAL A 39 6.14 -6.17 -3.32
CA VAL A 39 5.45 -4.90 -3.58
C VAL A 39 4.58 -5.00 -4.84
N LYS A 40 5.08 -5.65 -5.89
CA LYS A 40 4.30 -5.87 -7.13
C LYS A 40 3.08 -6.74 -6.87
N ASP A 41 3.25 -7.84 -6.13
CA ASP A 41 2.16 -8.74 -5.72
C ASP A 41 1.10 -7.97 -4.93
N LEU A 42 1.52 -7.17 -3.93
CA LEU A 42 0.61 -6.33 -3.16
C LEU A 42 -0.22 -5.39 -4.06
N MET A 43 0.44 -4.68 -4.98
CA MET A 43 -0.25 -3.77 -5.90
C MET A 43 -1.22 -4.51 -6.82
N GLN A 44 -0.86 -5.68 -7.34
CA GLN A 44 -1.74 -6.49 -8.19
C GLN A 44 -2.96 -6.99 -7.44
N ARG A 45 -2.81 -7.40 -6.18
CA ARG A 45 -3.92 -7.87 -5.34
C ARG A 45 -4.81 -6.75 -4.80
N LEU A 46 -4.35 -5.49 -4.83
CA LEU A 46 -5.18 -4.32 -4.55
C LEU A 46 -5.89 -3.80 -5.81
N LEU A 47 -5.17 -3.79 -6.94
CA LEU A 47 -5.65 -3.32 -8.24
C LEU A 47 -6.19 -4.48 -9.07
N CYS A 48 -7.15 -5.21 -8.51
CA CYS A 48 -7.85 -6.29 -9.18
C CYS A 48 -9.37 -6.17 -9.03
N ASP A 49 -10.08 -7.16 -9.59
CA ASP A 49 -11.53 -7.24 -9.49
C ASP A 49 -11.95 -7.46 -8.04
N GLU A 50 -13.07 -6.85 -7.67
CA GLU A 50 -13.59 -6.81 -6.31
C GLU A 50 -13.53 -8.15 -5.55
N PRO A 51 -14.00 -9.30 -6.07
CA PRO A 51 -14.04 -10.54 -5.28
C PRO A 51 -12.65 -11.10 -4.90
N TYR A 52 -11.59 -10.65 -5.55
CA TYR A 52 -10.21 -11.10 -5.29
C TYR A 52 -9.36 -10.02 -4.62
N ARG A 53 -9.94 -8.86 -4.34
CA ARG A 53 -9.22 -7.71 -3.81
C ARG A 53 -8.85 -7.95 -2.35
N LEU A 54 -7.60 -7.63 -1.99
CA LEU A 54 -7.21 -7.60 -0.58
C LEU A 54 -8.10 -6.63 0.21
N GLY A 55 -8.59 -7.08 1.35
CA GLY A 55 -9.46 -6.30 2.22
C GLY A 55 -10.95 -6.58 2.07
N VAL A 56 -11.35 -7.49 1.18
CA VAL A 56 -12.75 -7.90 1.02
C VAL A 56 -13.29 -8.62 2.25
N THR A 57 -12.48 -9.48 2.87
CA THR A 57 -12.87 -10.19 4.11
C THR A 57 -12.44 -9.45 5.38
N GLY A 58 -11.64 -8.39 5.25
CA GLY A 58 -11.33 -7.46 6.33
C GLY A 58 -9.87 -7.01 6.30
N CYS A 59 -9.47 -6.23 7.31
CA CYS A 59 -8.09 -5.75 7.39
C CYS A 59 -7.06 -6.87 7.60
N GLU A 60 -7.46 -8.02 8.14
CA GLU A 60 -6.59 -9.19 8.36
C GLU A 60 -5.98 -9.70 7.05
N ASP A 61 -6.71 -9.65 5.94
CA ASP A 61 -6.19 -10.04 4.62
C ASP A 61 -5.02 -9.17 4.20
N VAL A 62 -5.13 -7.86 4.46
CA VAL A 62 -4.10 -6.88 4.11
C VAL A 62 -2.90 -7.08 5.01
N MET A 63 -3.15 -7.22 6.33
CA MET A 63 -2.10 -7.37 7.34
C MET A 63 -1.29 -8.66 7.18
N SER A 64 -1.91 -9.73 6.70
CA SER A 64 -1.27 -11.04 6.47
C SER A 64 -0.49 -11.14 5.15
N HIS A 65 -0.49 -10.09 4.33
CA HIS A 65 0.27 -10.08 3.08
C HIS A 65 1.78 -10.02 3.35
N VAL A 66 2.58 -10.81 2.61
CA VAL A 66 4.05 -10.96 2.75
C VAL A 66 4.87 -9.66 2.68
N PHE A 67 4.25 -8.58 2.19
CA PHE A 67 4.84 -7.24 2.18
C PHE A 67 4.94 -6.66 3.59
N PHE A 68 4.06 -7.07 4.49
CA PHE A 68 3.93 -6.55 5.85
C PHE A 68 4.38 -7.53 6.95
N ASP A 69 5.05 -8.64 6.60
CA ASP A 69 5.52 -9.65 7.58
C ASP A 69 6.36 -9.04 8.72
N ASP A 70 7.10 -7.98 8.42
CA ASP A 70 8.01 -7.32 9.36
C ASP A 70 7.33 -6.18 10.15
N ILE A 71 6.01 -5.99 10.01
CA ILE A 71 5.27 -4.95 10.74
C ILE A 71 4.64 -5.51 12.01
N ASP A 72 5.03 -4.93 13.15
CA ASP A 72 4.31 -5.12 14.40
C ASP A 72 3.05 -4.24 14.46
N TRP A 73 1.96 -4.78 13.94
CA TRP A 73 0.67 -4.11 13.90
C TRP A 73 0.10 -3.78 15.29
N MET A 74 0.49 -4.52 16.34
CA MET A 74 0.02 -4.28 17.71
C MET A 74 0.67 -3.03 18.31
N ASN A 75 1.93 -2.78 17.96
CA ASN A 75 2.71 -1.65 18.49
C ASN A 75 2.86 -0.48 17.52
N MET A 76 2.28 -0.56 16.31
CA MET A 76 2.36 0.49 15.28
C MET A 76 1.94 1.90 15.75
N ARG A 77 1.02 2.00 16.72
CA ARG A 77 0.59 3.29 17.32
C ARG A 77 1.47 3.74 18.49
N SER A 78 2.23 2.83 19.07
CA SER A 78 3.06 3.05 20.25
C SER A 78 4.43 3.66 19.89
N ASP A 79 4.89 3.49 18.65
CA ASP A 79 6.12 4.07 18.11
C ASP A 79 6.01 5.56 17.73
N SER A 80 4.99 6.25 18.23
CA SER A 80 5.02 7.70 18.25
C SER A 80 5.88 8.12 19.45
N LEU A 81 6.93 8.91 19.18
CA LEU A 81 7.93 9.53 20.07
C LEU A 81 7.39 10.19 21.37
N ILE A 82 6.10 10.07 21.65
CA ILE A 82 5.34 10.56 22.79
C ILE A 82 5.56 9.69 24.03
N VAL A 83 5.70 8.36 23.92
CA VAL A 83 5.90 7.50 25.11
C VAL A 83 7.28 7.67 25.74
N HIS A 84 8.33 7.88 24.94
CA HIS A 84 9.66 8.23 25.47
C HIS A 84 9.72 9.66 26.02
N ALA A 85 9.02 10.61 25.41
CA ALA A 85 8.91 11.97 25.95
C ALA A 85 8.16 11.99 27.31
N CYS A 86 7.07 11.23 27.45
CA CYS A 86 6.33 11.11 28.70
C CYS A 86 7.12 10.40 29.80
N HIS A 87 7.97 9.41 29.48
CA HIS A 87 8.83 8.77 30.48
C HIS A 87 9.90 9.76 30.98
N TRP A 88 10.50 10.55 30.09
CA TRP A 88 11.50 11.56 30.48
C TRP A 88 10.92 12.72 31.29
N MET A 89 9.63 13.05 31.11
CA MET A 89 8.96 14.09 31.91
C MET A 89 8.63 13.64 33.34
N ILE A 90 8.63 12.34 33.65
CA ILE A 90 8.41 11.82 35.01
C ILE A 90 9.74 11.69 35.78
N LEU A 91 10.89 11.67 35.10
CA LEU A 91 12.22 11.55 35.70
C LEU A 91 12.92 12.91 35.98
N ILE A 92 12.27 14.04 35.66
CA ILE A 92 12.72 15.41 36.04
C ILE A 92 11.84 15.99 37.17
N GLY A 93 11.03 15.15 37.83
CA GLY A 93 10.37 15.47 39.10
C GLY A 93 11.15 14.94 40.29
#